data_AF-A0A2P6TRH0-F1
#
_entry.id   AF-A0A2P6TRH0-F1
#
_cell.length_a   1.000
_cell.length_b   1.000
_cell.length_c   1.000
_cell.angle_alpha   90.00
_cell.angle_beta   90.00
_cell.angle_gamma   90.00
#
_symmetry.space_group_name_H-M   'P 1'
#
loop_
_entity.id
_entity.type
_entity.pdbx_description
1 polymer ?
#
loop_
_entity_poly.entity_id
_entity_poly.type
_entity_poly.pdbx_seq_one_letter_code
_entity_poly.pdbx_strand_id
1 'polypeptide(L)'
;MKLLVWNINALAPTARNAVLKYGSWAGFFQHHGLDLLALQESKVIEDKLTKELACVDGFQSFWACSREKKGYSGVTTYASEAWAPLIAESDCLGSGEDDIDREGRIVLTDHGAFVMINVYVPNAGDRPARARLPYKLRFLEALRRKCDDLTAAGRQLLIVGDFNIPAEPRDMHPSLGPYEESYGEEERAALAGLMAAYPDVWRRLHPEKSSTYTVWNEKTSARAFNQGLRIDYVLASPGLLDKVVSCEVLSAEVLPPKWSDHAGILLELRDVDPPAAHPPCKAWQALYKRFTDTTQRSILSMFGKKRPAEGAPGKAAGGGGSGGKGAAAAAVRPFHYTASNMLSAILASPPFGMHWAWAPGMVGAAVRPAGPSKAPGPSKAASATAR
;
A
#
# COMPACT_ATOMS: atom_id res chain seq x y z
N MET A 1 8.78 -9.96 15.17
CA MET A 1 8.76 -9.18 13.92
C MET A 1 7.41 -8.52 13.79
N LYS A 2 7.34 -7.22 13.47
CA LYS A 2 6.09 -6.48 13.20
C LYS A 2 6.02 -6.01 11.75
N LEU A 3 4.92 -6.39 11.07
CA LEU A 3 4.60 -6.00 9.70
C LEU A 3 3.31 -5.19 9.68
N LEU A 4 3.38 -3.95 9.19
CA LEU A 4 2.20 -3.14 8.88
C LEU A 4 1.88 -3.24 7.38
N VAL A 5 0.63 -3.58 7.04
CA VAL A 5 0.11 -3.63 5.68
C VAL A 5 -0.95 -2.55 5.53
N TRP A 6 -0.84 -1.68 4.52
CA TRP A 6 -1.76 -0.57 4.41
C TRP A 6 -1.88 0.00 2.99
N ASN A 7 -3.08 -0.07 2.41
CA ASN A 7 -3.42 0.77 1.27
C ASN A 7 -3.53 2.22 1.77
N ILE A 8 -2.64 3.08 1.28
CA ILE A 8 -2.46 4.41 1.86
C ILE A 8 -3.14 5.51 1.07
N ASN A 9 -3.78 5.15 -0.05
CA ASN A 9 -4.52 6.05 -0.94
C ASN A 9 -3.77 7.37 -1.21
N ALA A 10 -2.54 7.25 -1.71
CA ALA A 10 -1.49 8.26 -1.90
C ALA A 10 -0.52 8.42 -0.72
N LEU A 11 0.76 8.14 -0.99
CA LEU A 11 1.82 8.22 0.02
C LEU A 11 2.09 9.66 0.48
N ALA A 12 2.04 10.64 -0.43
CA ALA A 12 2.42 12.03 -0.14
C ALA A 12 1.66 12.66 1.07
N PRO A 13 0.31 12.65 1.13
CA PRO A 13 -0.42 13.19 2.29
C PRO A 13 -0.10 12.40 3.56
N THR A 14 0.03 11.08 3.49
CA THR A 14 0.29 10.25 4.66
C THR A 14 1.69 10.46 5.21
N ALA A 15 2.71 10.50 4.36
CA ALA A 15 4.07 10.84 4.76
C ALA A 15 4.14 12.25 5.37
N ARG A 16 3.40 13.22 4.83
CA ARG A 16 3.29 14.56 5.43
C ARG A 16 2.70 14.50 6.84
N ASN A 17 1.60 13.79 7.01
CA ASN A 17 0.93 13.68 8.31
C ASN A 17 1.81 12.93 9.33
N ALA A 18 2.54 11.91 8.88
CA ALA A 18 3.53 11.20 9.69
C ALA A 18 4.66 12.11 10.14
N VAL A 19 5.20 12.96 9.26
CA VAL A 19 6.25 13.93 9.64
C VAL A 19 5.73 14.98 10.62
N LEU A 20 4.49 15.45 10.44
CA LEU A 20 3.88 16.39 11.37
C LEU A 20 3.63 15.78 12.76
N LYS A 21 3.24 14.50 12.83
CA LYS A 21 2.89 13.82 14.08
C LYS A 21 4.10 13.20 14.79
N TYR A 22 5.06 12.66 14.04
CA TYR A 22 6.18 11.86 14.54
C TYR A 22 7.56 12.47 14.23
N GLY A 23 7.60 13.70 13.70
CA GLY A 23 8.81 14.45 13.41
C GLY A 23 9.51 14.08 12.09
N SER A 24 9.39 12.83 11.64
CA SER A 24 9.91 12.35 10.36
C SER A 24 9.18 11.10 9.88
N TRP A 25 9.43 10.69 8.62
CA TRP A 25 8.91 9.44 8.09
C TRP A 25 9.50 8.22 8.82
N ALA A 26 10.81 8.22 9.10
CA ALA A 26 11.45 7.22 9.95
C ALA A 26 10.88 7.20 11.38
N GLY A 27 10.54 8.37 11.93
CA GLY A 27 9.95 8.51 13.26
C GLY A 27 8.59 7.80 13.38
N PHE A 28 7.80 7.78 12.31
CA PHE A 28 6.57 6.96 12.26
C PHE A 28 6.89 5.47 12.40
N PHE A 29 7.91 4.96 11.71
CA PHE A 29 8.26 3.54 11.72
C PHE A 29 8.76 3.12 13.11
N GLN A 30 9.62 3.96 13.69
CA GLN A 30 10.19 3.76 15.02
C GLN A 30 9.11 3.82 16.12
N HIS A 31 8.19 4.77 16.03
CA HIS A 31 7.10 4.90 17.01
C HIS A 31 6.22 3.65 17.08
N HIS A 32 5.94 3.03 15.93
CA HIS A 32 5.16 1.79 15.85
C HIS A 32 6.01 0.51 15.98
N GLY A 33 7.34 0.64 16.09
CA GLY A 33 8.27 -0.48 16.19
C GLY A 33 8.18 -1.42 14.99
N LEU A 34 8.07 -0.87 13.78
CA LEU A 34 7.88 -1.65 12.55
C LEU A 34 9.20 -2.22 12.05
N ASP A 35 9.19 -3.51 11.73
CA ASP A 35 10.27 -4.19 11.01
C ASP A 35 10.04 -4.13 9.50
N LEU A 36 8.79 -4.31 9.09
CA LEU A 36 8.34 -4.28 7.71
C LEU A 36 7.11 -3.38 7.56
N LEU A 37 7.02 -2.69 6.43
CA LEU A 37 5.88 -1.88 6.04
C LEU A 37 5.56 -2.13 4.57
N ALA A 38 4.37 -2.66 4.28
CA ALA A 38 3.89 -2.94 2.94
C ALA A 38 2.76 -1.97 2.59
N LEU A 39 3.04 -1.01 1.71
CA LEU A 39 2.08 0.01 1.28
C LEU A 39 1.58 -0.23 -0.13
N GLN A 40 0.28 0.02 -0.32
CA GLN A 40 -0.39 0.02 -1.63
C GLN A 40 -0.92 1.42 -1.96
N GLU A 41 -1.19 1.65 -3.24
CA GLU A 41 -1.58 2.96 -3.80
C GLU A 41 -0.66 4.11 -3.38
N SER A 42 0.66 3.91 -3.51
CA SER A 42 1.62 4.97 -3.24
C SER A 42 1.37 6.21 -4.12
N LYS A 43 0.88 6.01 -5.35
CA LYS A 43 0.63 7.01 -6.39
C LYS A 43 1.87 7.87 -6.69
N VAL A 44 3.05 7.33 -6.40
CA VAL A 44 4.32 8.01 -6.65
C VAL A 44 4.69 7.84 -8.13
N ILE A 45 5.06 8.94 -8.76
CA ILE A 45 5.71 8.93 -10.08
C ILE A 45 7.20 8.71 -9.83
N GLU A 46 7.82 7.75 -10.51
CA GLU A 46 9.21 7.34 -10.24
C GLU A 46 10.21 8.51 -10.27
N ASP A 47 10.07 9.42 -11.25
CA ASP A 47 10.93 10.62 -11.37
C ASP A 47 10.70 11.67 -10.27
N LYS A 48 9.61 11.54 -9.52
CA LYS A 48 9.23 12.42 -8.40
C LYS A 48 9.47 11.78 -7.05
N LEU A 49 9.97 10.55 -7.00
CA LEU A 49 10.39 9.92 -5.76
C LEU A 49 11.54 10.72 -5.15
N THR A 50 11.39 11.15 -3.90
CA THR A 50 12.40 11.96 -3.21
C THR A 50 13.33 11.08 -2.37
N LYS A 51 14.50 11.64 -2.03
CA LYS A 51 15.48 10.95 -1.17
C LYS A 51 14.88 10.60 0.19
N GLU A 52 14.08 11.48 0.77
CA GLU A 52 13.50 11.30 2.11
C GLU A 52 12.50 10.13 2.15
N LEU A 53 11.82 9.87 1.02
CA LEU A 53 10.90 8.73 0.90
C LEU A 53 11.63 7.44 0.51
N ALA A 54 12.69 7.52 -0.31
CA ALA A 54 13.43 6.36 -0.81
C ALA A 54 14.53 5.85 0.13
N CYS A 55 15.22 6.78 0.80
CA CYS A 55 16.40 6.52 1.64
C CYS A 55 16.06 6.89 3.08
N VAL A 56 15.22 6.06 3.71
CA VAL A 56 14.76 6.25 5.09
C VAL A 56 15.82 5.71 6.04
N ASP A 57 16.28 6.51 6.99
CA ASP A 57 17.32 6.10 7.94
C ASP A 57 16.93 4.83 8.72
N GLY A 58 17.79 3.80 8.68
CA GLY A 58 17.54 2.50 9.30
C GLY A 58 16.62 1.56 8.49
N PHE A 59 16.22 1.95 7.28
CA PHE A 59 15.33 1.17 6.42
C PHE A 59 15.78 1.14 4.96
N GLN A 60 15.57 -0.02 4.32
CA GLN A 60 15.64 -0.17 2.88
C GLN A 60 14.23 -0.10 2.29
N SER A 61 14.07 0.54 1.13
CA SER A 61 12.80 0.64 0.42
C SER A 61 12.85 0.04 -0.98
N PHE A 62 11.72 -0.50 -1.43
CA PHE A 62 11.55 -1.24 -2.67
C PHE A 62 10.24 -0.81 -3.32
N TRP A 63 10.28 -0.44 -4.61
CA TRP A 63 9.20 0.28 -5.27
C TRP A 63 8.80 -0.39 -6.56
N ALA A 64 7.50 -0.48 -6.79
CA ALA A 64 6.93 -0.63 -8.13
C ALA A 64 6.07 0.60 -8.40
N CYS A 65 6.47 1.42 -9.37
CA CYS A 65 5.74 2.61 -9.79
C CYS A 65 5.05 2.33 -11.12
N SER A 66 3.79 2.76 -11.26
CA SER A 66 3.05 2.60 -12.51
C SER A 66 3.76 3.28 -13.68
N ARG A 67 3.98 2.50 -14.75
CA ARG A 67 4.52 2.94 -16.04
C ARG A 67 3.42 3.25 -17.05
N GLU A 68 2.21 2.75 -16.83
CA GLU A 68 1.04 2.98 -17.69
C GLU A 68 0.38 4.35 -17.47
N LYS A 69 0.23 4.76 -16.21
CA LYS A 69 -0.42 6.02 -15.85
C LYS A 69 0.33 6.72 -14.73
N LYS A 70 0.57 8.03 -14.91
CA LYS A 70 1.20 8.88 -13.89
C LYS A 70 0.27 9.06 -12.69
N GLY A 71 0.83 8.98 -11.48
CA GLY A 71 0.07 9.17 -10.24
C GLY A 71 -1.00 8.10 -9.99
N TYR A 72 -0.82 6.91 -10.55
CA TYR A 72 -1.75 5.79 -10.47
C TYR A 72 -1.09 4.60 -9.79
N SER A 73 -1.87 3.81 -9.03
CA SER A 73 -1.41 2.56 -8.41
C SER A 73 -0.12 2.80 -7.60
N GLY A 74 0.83 1.87 -7.66
CA GLY A 74 2.12 1.94 -7.00
C GLY A 74 2.11 1.20 -5.69
N VAL A 75 3.10 0.33 -5.49
CA VAL A 75 3.33 -0.38 -4.24
C VAL A 75 4.74 -0.12 -3.75
N THR A 76 4.91 -0.07 -2.43
CA THR A 76 6.24 0.08 -1.83
C THR A 76 6.36 -0.73 -0.56
N THR A 77 7.52 -1.36 -0.39
CA THR A 77 7.88 -2.09 0.81
C THR A 77 9.06 -1.38 1.47
N TYR A 78 8.95 -1.13 2.77
CA TYR A 78 10.08 -0.74 3.61
C TYR A 78 10.46 -1.90 4.53
N ALA A 79 11.75 -2.10 4.72
CA ALA A 79 12.30 -3.12 5.61
C ALA A 79 13.40 -2.52 6.48
N SER A 80 13.36 -2.77 7.78
CA SER A 80 14.41 -2.33 8.70
C SER A 80 15.75 -2.96 8.33
N GLU A 81 16.86 -2.40 8.79
CA GLU A 81 18.19 -3.00 8.54
C GLU A 81 18.29 -4.45 9.00
N ALA A 82 17.66 -4.79 10.14
CA ALA A 82 17.61 -6.16 10.64
C ALA A 82 16.82 -7.09 9.70
N TRP A 83 15.79 -6.58 9.04
CA TRP A 83 14.93 -7.34 8.12
C TRP A 83 15.18 -7.03 6.65
N ALA A 84 16.34 -6.48 6.31
CA ALA A 84 16.71 -6.19 4.93
C ALA A 84 16.59 -7.45 4.08
N PRO A 85 15.94 -7.42 2.90
CA PRO A 85 15.80 -8.62 2.11
C PRO A 85 17.10 -8.99 1.39
N LEU A 86 17.31 -10.29 1.20
CA LEU A 86 18.37 -10.85 0.37
C LEU A 86 18.19 -10.46 -1.10
N ILE A 87 16.93 -10.53 -1.57
CA ILE A 87 16.52 -10.27 -2.94
C ILE A 87 15.23 -9.46 -2.92
N ALA A 88 15.09 -8.50 -3.83
CA ALA A 88 13.84 -7.81 -4.07
C ALA A 88 13.58 -7.67 -5.57
N GLU A 89 12.33 -7.88 -5.96
CA GLU A 89 11.85 -7.78 -7.34
C GLU A 89 10.57 -6.95 -7.36
N SER A 90 10.41 -6.11 -8.38
CA SER A 90 9.21 -5.30 -8.59
C SER A 90 8.58 -5.71 -9.91
N ASP A 91 7.24 -5.70 -9.98
CA ASP A 91 6.49 -6.04 -11.20
C ASP A 91 7.02 -7.34 -11.84
N CYS A 92 6.97 -8.42 -11.04
CA CYS A 92 7.69 -9.67 -11.27
C CYS A 92 6.77 -10.90 -11.35
N LEU A 93 5.51 -10.71 -11.78
CA LEU A 93 4.59 -11.82 -12.00
C LEU A 93 4.99 -12.66 -13.22
N GLY A 94 5.75 -12.10 -14.17
CA GLY A 94 6.47 -12.89 -15.17
C GLY A 94 5.55 -13.72 -16.06
N SER A 95 4.41 -13.14 -16.45
CA SER A 95 3.34 -13.86 -17.16
C SER A 95 3.62 -14.15 -18.65
N GLY A 96 4.75 -13.68 -19.19
CA GLY A 96 5.03 -13.70 -20.64
C GLY A 96 4.26 -12.63 -21.43
N GLU A 97 3.29 -11.95 -20.81
CA GLU A 97 2.60 -10.77 -21.33
C GLU A 97 3.16 -9.51 -20.65
N ASP A 98 3.63 -8.55 -21.44
CA ASP A 98 4.31 -7.35 -20.93
C ASP A 98 3.39 -6.42 -20.11
N ASP A 99 2.06 -6.53 -20.18
CA ASP A 99 1.12 -5.53 -19.66
C ASP A 99 0.74 -5.68 -18.17
N ILE A 100 0.77 -6.90 -17.62
CA ILE A 100 0.41 -7.17 -16.21
C ILE A 100 1.39 -6.50 -15.24
N ASP A 101 2.67 -6.45 -15.62
CA ASP A 101 3.76 -5.94 -14.81
C ASP A 101 4.05 -4.45 -15.08
N ARG A 102 3.13 -3.68 -15.67
CA ARG A 102 3.36 -2.25 -15.98
C ARG A 102 2.61 -1.25 -15.10
N GLU A 103 1.72 -1.74 -14.24
CA GLU A 103 0.89 -0.89 -13.38
C GLU A 103 1.45 -0.68 -11.96
N GLY A 104 2.66 -1.17 -11.64
CA GLY A 104 3.28 -0.96 -10.33
C GLY A 104 2.48 -1.60 -9.20
N ARG A 105 2.22 -2.90 -9.31
CA ARG A 105 1.23 -3.61 -8.47
C ARG A 105 1.82 -4.65 -7.54
N ILE A 106 3.09 -4.98 -7.69
CA ILE A 106 3.72 -6.01 -6.88
C ILE A 106 5.17 -5.65 -6.54
N VAL A 107 5.52 -5.84 -5.28
CA VAL A 107 6.91 -5.87 -4.79
C VAL A 107 7.08 -7.17 -4.01
N LEU A 108 8.06 -7.96 -4.42
CA LEU A 108 8.47 -9.18 -3.76
C LEU A 108 9.78 -8.92 -3.01
N THR A 109 9.86 -9.32 -1.75
CA THR A 109 11.06 -9.21 -0.91
C THR A 109 11.35 -10.53 -0.19
N ASP A 110 12.54 -11.08 -0.41
CA ASP A 110 13.00 -12.32 0.21
C ASP A 110 13.74 -12.02 1.52
N HIS A 111 13.16 -12.41 2.67
CA HIS A 111 13.72 -12.22 4.00
C HIS A 111 14.33 -13.50 4.58
N GLY A 112 14.78 -14.42 3.74
CA GLY A 112 15.38 -15.70 4.14
C GLY A 112 14.32 -16.68 4.64
N ALA A 113 13.80 -16.45 5.84
CA ALA A 113 12.79 -17.29 6.49
C ALA A 113 11.46 -17.35 5.71
N PHE A 114 11.10 -16.26 5.03
CA PHE A 114 9.94 -16.18 4.15
C PHE A 114 10.20 -15.20 3.00
N VAL A 115 9.38 -15.31 1.96
CA VAL A 115 9.25 -14.31 0.90
C VAL A 115 7.95 -13.54 1.14
N MET A 116 8.02 -12.21 1.19
CA MET A 116 6.84 -11.37 1.25
C MET A 116 6.47 -10.88 -0.15
N ILE A 117 5.20 -10.97 -0.47
CA ILE A 117 4.60 -10.43 -1.69
C ILE A 117 3.64 -9.32 -1.28
N ASN A 118 4.06 -8.07 -1.46
CA ASN A 118 3.22 -6.89 -1.28
C ASN A 118 2.47 -6.62 -2.60
N VAL A 119 1.14 -6.74 -2.59
CA VAL A 119 0.31 -6.70 -3.80
C VAL A 119 -0.84 -5.70 -3.72
N TYR A 120 -1.12 -5.04 -4.85
CA TYR A 120 -2.32 -4.25 -5.09
C TYR A 120 -3.07 -4.82 -6.29
N VAL A 121 -4.03 -5.72 -6.01
CA VAL A 121 -4.81 -6.41 -7.04
C VAL A 121 -5.70 -5.39 -7.77
N PRO A 122 -5.82 -5.47 -9.11
CA PRO A 122 -6.65 -4.54 -9.87
C PRO A 122 -8.10 -4.52 -9.41
N ASN A 123 -8.69 -3.33 -9.31
CA ASN A 123 -10.13 -3.20 -9.27
C ASN A 123 -10.72 -3.60 -10.63
N ALA A 124 -11.84 -4.31 -10.62
CA ALA A 124 -12.49 -4.80 -11.83
C ALA A 124 -13.26 -3.70 -12.60
N GLY A 125 -13.29 -2.47 -12.09
CA GLY A 125 -13.98 -1.33 -12.69
C GLY A 125 -15.44 -1.23 -12.27
N ASP A 126 -16.08 -0.14 -12.67
CA ASP A 126 -17.44 0.18 -12.24
C ASP A 126 -18.50 -0.72 -12.89
N ARG A 127 -19.58 -0.93 -12.14
CA ARG A 127 -20.76 -1.66 -12.61
C ARG A 127 -21.61 -0.80 -13.56
N PRO A 128 -22.39 -1.42 -14.47
CA PRO A 128 -22.48 -2.87 -14.70
C PRO A 128 -21.33 -3.44 -15.55
N ALA A 129 -20.55 -2.58 -16.20
CA ALA A 129 -19.61 -2.99 -17.25
C ALA A 129 -18.41 -3.82 -16.73
N ARG A 130 -17.92 -3.54 -15.52
CA ARG A 130 -16.76 -4.23 -14.90
C ARG A 130 -15.61 -4.42 -15.89
N ALA A 131 -15.27 -3.35 -16.62
CA ALA A 131 -14.42 -3.39 -17.81
C ALA A 131 -12.99 -3.91 -17.56
N ARG A 132 -12.53 -3.92 -16.31
CA ARG A 132 -11.19 -4.37 -15.91
C ARG A 132 -11.19 -5.78 -15.31
N LEU A 133 -12.34 -6.46 -15.24
CA LEU A 133 -12.44 -7.81 -14.70
C LEU A 133 -11.55 -8.82 -15.44
N PRO A 134 -11.49 -8.85 -16.79
CA PRO A 134 -10.57 -9.75 -17.48
C PRO A 134 -9.10 -9.54 -17.08
N TYR A 135 -8.67 -8.28 -16.96
CA TYR A 135 -7.31 -7.94 -16.50
C TYR A 135 -7.07 -8.40 -15.06
N LYS A 136 -8.04 -8.19 -14.16
CA LYS A 136 -7.98 -8.66 -12.77
C LYS A 136 -7.80 -10.18 -12.69
N LEU A 137 -8.52 -10.94 -13.51
CA LEU A 137 -8.43 -12.40 -13.50
C LEU A 137 -7.07 -12.90 -13.99
N ARG A 138 -6.53 -12.34 -15.10
CA ARG A 138 -5.16 -12.68 -15.55
C ARG A 138 -4.12 -12.33 -14.49
N PHE A 139 -4.29 -11.19 -13.80
CA PHE A 139 -3.43 -10.79 -12.70
C PHE A 139 -3.47 -11.78 -11.53
N LEU A 140 -4.66 -12.19 -11.09
CA LEU A 140 -4.82 -13.16 -10.01
C LEU A 140 -4.26 -14.53 -10.37
N GLU A 141 -4.41 -14.96 -11.62
CA GLU A 141 -3.84 -16.20 -12.13
C GLU A 141 -2.30 -16.15 -12.14
N ALA A 142 -1.71 -15.04 -12.60
CA ALA A 142 -0.27 -14.84 -12.59
C ALA A 142 0.28 -14.76 -11.15
N LEU A 143 -0.42 -14.07 -10.24
CA LEU A 143 -0.11 -14.05 -8.81
C LEU A 143 -0.11 -15.46 -8.22
N ARG A 144 -1.14 -16.25 -8.54
CA ARG A 144 -1.24 -17.63 -8.06
C ARG A 144 -0.08 -18.49 -8.55
N ARG A 145 0.26 -18.43 -9.84
CA ARG A 145 1.43 -19.13 -10.40
C ARG A 145 2.73 -18.75 -9.70
N LYS A 146 2.99 -17.44 -9.52
CA LYS A 146 4.19 -16.97 -8.81
C LYS A 146 4.26 -17.53 -7.37
N CYS A 147 3.12 -17.60 -6.67
CA CYS A 147 3.06 -18.18 -5.34
C CYS A 147 3.34 -19.69 -5.35
N ASP A 148 2.72 -20.42 -6.29
CA ASP A 148 2.91 -21.87 -6.45
C ASP A 148 4.38 -22.20 -6.79
N ASP A 149 5.01 -21.45 -7.69
CA ASP A 149 6.42 -21.64 -8.08
C ASP A 149 7.36 -21.43 -6.89
N LEU A 150 7.16 -20.36 -6.11
CA LEU A 150 7.95 -20.10 -4.90
C LEU A 150 7.74 -21.18 -3.84
N THR A 151 6.51 -21.66 -3.68
CA THR A 151 6.18 -22.73 -2.72
C THR A 151 6.79 -24.06 -3.16
N ALA A 152 6.76 -24.37 -4.45
CA ALA A 152 7.43 -25.54 -5.04
C ALA A 152 8.95 -25.47 -4.86
N ALA A 153 9.53 -24.27 -4.86
CA ALA A 153 10.92 -24.01 -4.50
C ALA A 153 11.19 -24.06 -2.98
N GLY A 154 10.21 -24.48 -2.17
CA GLY A 154 10.35 -24.66 -0.72
C GLY A 154 10.24 -23.38 0.11
N ARG A 155 9.80 -22.26 -0.48
CA ARG A 155 9.69 -20.99 0.23
C ARG A 155 8.40 -20.90 1.03
N GLN A 156 8.49 -20.31 2.23
CA GLN A 156 7.31 -19.84 2.97
C GLN A 156 6.93 -18.44 2.50
N LEU A 157 5.64 -18.14 2.41
CA LEU A 157 5.12 -16.90 1.85
C LEU A 157 4.29 -16.12 2.87
N LEU A 158 4.46 -14.79 2.85
CA LEU A 158 3.48 -13.82 3.34
C LEU A 158 2.96 -13.03 2.13
N ILE A 159 1.69 -13.17 1.78
CA ILE A 159 1.07 -12.46 0.66
C ILE A 159 0.14 -11.42 1.26
N VAL A 160 0.45 -10.14 1.06
CA VAL A 160 -0.15 -9.04 1.80
C VAL A 160 -0.58 -7.90 0.89
N GLY A 161 -1.67 -7.25 1.25
CA GLY A 161 -2.12 -6.01 0.61
C GLY A 161 -3.60 -6.01 0.28
N ASP A 162 -3.98 -5.19 -0.68
CA ASP A 162 -5.36 -4.95 -1.10
C ASP A 162 -5.71 -5.83 -2.30
N PHE A 163 -6.66 -6.75 -2.07
CA PHE A 163 -7.13 -7.70 -3.07
C PHE A 163 -8.33 -7.21 -3.87
N ASN A 164 -8.95 -6.09 -3.50
CA ASN A 164 -10.17 -5.57 -4.14
C ASN A 164 -11.33 -6.59 -4.22
N ILE A 165 -11.38 -7.57 -3.32
CA ILE A 165 -12.42 -8.61 -3.23
C ILE A 165 -12.66 -8.94 -1.75
N PRO A 166 -13.91 -8.84 -1.24
CA PRO A 166 -14.29 -9.44 0.03
C PRO A 166 -14.34 -10.96 -0.13
N ALA A 167 -13.66 -11.70 0.76
CA ALA A 167 -13.54 -13.16 0.65
C ALA A 167 -14.87 -13.87 0.89
N GLU A 168 -15.70 -13.30 1.76
CA GLU A 168 -16.99 -13.87 2.14
C GLU A 168 -18.08 -12.79 2.24
N PRO A 169 -19.38 -13.16 2.22
CA PRO A 169 -20.47 -12.18 2.37
C PRO A 169 -20.34 -11.31 3.63
N ARG A 170 -19.86 -11.87 4.75
CA ARG A 170 -19.65 -11.14 6.02
C ARG A 170 -18.52 -10.09 5.95
N ASP A 171 -17.70 -10.13 4.91
CA ASP A 171 -16.66 -9.14 4.63
C ASP A 171 -17.20 -7.94 3.84
N MET A 172 -18.50 -7.92 3.55
CA MET A 172 -19.18 -6.81 2.89
C MET A 172 -20.35 -6.32 3.75
N HIS A 173 -20.44 -5.00 3.94
CA HIS A 173 -21.60 -4.44 4.64
C HIS A 173 -22.87 -4.62 3.79
N PRO A 174 -23.99 -5.10 4.38
CA PRO A 174 -25.20 -5.44 3.61
C PRO A 174 -25.85 -4.24 2.90
N SER A 175 -25.61 -3.02 3.38
CA SER A 175 -26.10 -1.80 2.71
C SER A 175 -25.42 -1.50 1.37
N LEU A 176 -24.30 -2.18 1.07
CA LEU A 176 -23.58 -2.02 -0.19
C LEU A 176 -24.18 -2.88 -1.32
N GLY A 177 -25.19 -3.70 -1.01
CA GLY A 177 -25.91 -4.56 -1.94
C GLY A 177 -25.62 -6.05 -1.75
N PRO A 178 -26.25 -6.92 -2.56
CA PRO A 178 -26.03 -8.36 -2.49
C PRO A 178 -24.60 -8.71 -2.89
N TYR A 179 -23.91 -9.55 -2.10
CA TYR A 179 -22.53 -9.93 -2.32
C TYR A 179 -22.34 -10.67 -3.66
N GLU A 180 -23.26 -11.60 -3.95
CA GLU A 180 -23.26 -12.44 -5.15
C GLU A 180 -23.43 -11.61 -6.43
N GLU A 181 -24.21 -10.54 -6.32
CA GLU A 181 -24.38 -9.59 -7.40
C GLU A 181 -23.19 -8.65 -7.51
N SER A 182 -22.51 -8.33 -6.40
CA SER A 182 -21.45 -7.31 -6.30
C SER A 182 -20.06 -7.78 -6.67
N TYR A 183 -19.83 -9.09 -6.65
CA TYR A 183 -18.59 -9.72 -7.11
C TYR A 183 -18.91 -10.89 -8.04
N GLY A 184 -18.11 -11.14 -9.07
CA GLY A 184 -18.30 -12.28 -9.98
C GLY A 184 -17.92 -13.60 -9.32
N GLU A 185 -18.46 -14.72 -9.78
CA GLU A 185 -18.06 -16.05 -9.28
C GLU A 185 -16.56 -16.30 -9.52
N GLU A 186 -16.06 -15.89 -10.67
CA GLU A 186 -14.68 -16.10 -11.12
C GLU A 186 -13.64 -15.38 -10.24
N GLU A 187 -13.88 -14.13 -9.83
CA GLU A 187 -12.95 -13.42 -8.95
C GLU A 187 -13.02 -13.93 -7.50
N ARG A 188 -14.22 -14.31 -7.04
CA ARG A 188 -14.40 -14.94 -5.73
C ARG A 188 -13.68 -16.28 -5.67
N ALA A 189 -13.86 -17.12 -6.70
CA ALA A 189 -13.21 -18.42 -6.80
C ALA A 189 -11.69 -18.29 -6.87
N ALA A 190 -11.16 -17.30 -7.59
CA ALA A 190 -9.73 -17.03 -7.64
C ALA A 190 -9.15 -16.67 -6.25
N LEU A 191 -9.81 -15.77 -5.50
CA LEU A 191 -9.37 -15.44 -4.14
C LEU A 191 -9.51 -16.63 -3.19
N ALA A 192 -10.64 -17.35 -3.25
CA ALA A 192 -10.88 -18.54 -2.42
C ALA A 192 -9.83 -19.63 -2.68
N GLY A 193 -9.48 -19.86 -3.95
CA GLY A 193 -8.43 -20.81 -4.33
C GLY A 193 -7.05 -20.41 -3.80
N LEU A 194 -6.73 -19.11 -3.80
CA LEU A 194 -5.50 -18.62 -3.19
C LEU A 194 -5.52 -18.79 -1.66
N MET A 195 -6.63 -18.44 -0.99
CA MET A 195 -6.79 -18.57 0.46
C MET A 195 -6.81 -20.02 0.94
N ALA A 196 -7.25 -20.96 0.11
CA ALA A 196 -7.17 -22.39 0.41
C ALA A 196 -5.70 -22.87 0.50
N ALA A 197 -4.80 -22.31 -0.33
CA ALA A 197 -3.37 -22.60 -0.28
C ALA A 197 -2.63 -21.77 0.80
N TYR A 198 -3.05 -20.52 1.00
CA TYR A 198 -2.46 -19.56 1.94
C TYR A 198 -3.56 -18.96 2.83
N PRO A 199 -3.83 -19.56 4.00
CA PRO A 199 -4.93 -19.12 4.85
C PRO A 199 -4.86 -17.64 5.23
N ASP A 200 -6.03 -16.99 5.24
CA ASP A 200 -6.23 -15.64 5.78
C ASP A 200 -5.97 -15.64 7.30
N VAL A 201 -4.88 -14.99 7.69
CA VAL A 201 -4.40 -14.98 9.08
C VAL A 201 -5.38 -14.26 9.99
N TRP A 202 -5.95 -13.15 9.56
CA TRP A 202 -6.90 -12.39 10.37
C TRP A 202 -8.16 -13.23 10.63
N ARG A 203 -8.71 -13.85 9.58
CA ARG A 203 -9.91 -14.68 9.72
C ARG A 203 -9.68 -15.91 10.60
N ARG A 204 -8.49 -16.51 10.55
CA ARG A 204 -8.11 -17.64 11.42
C ARG A 204 -8.12 -17.26 12.90
N LEU A 205 -7.64 -16.06 13.24
CA LEU A 205 -7.63 -15.56 14.62
C LEU A 205 -9.01 -15.05 15.07
N HIS A 206 -9.83 -14.59 14.13
CA HIS A 206 -11.14 -13.97 14.38
C HIS A 206 -12.27 -14.65 13.60
N PRO A 207 -12.51 -15.97 13.76
CA PRO A 207 -13.42 -16.74 12.90
C PRO A 207 -14.87 -16.26 12.99
N GLU A 208 -15.30 -15.83 14.18
CA GLU A 208 -16.67 -15.41 14.47
C GLU A 208 -16.92 -13.91 14.28
N LYS A 209 -15.86 -13.09 14.07
CA LYS A 209 -16.04 -11.64 13.97
C LYS A 209 -16.68 -11.26 12.63
N SER A 210 -17.74 -10.47 12.70
CA SER A 210 -18.35 -9.80 11.54
C SER A 210 -18.13 -8.29 11.63
N SER A 211 -18.49 -7.57 10.56
CA SER A 211 -18.51 -6.09 10.55
C SER A 211 -17.15 -5.42 10.85
N THR A 212 -16.06 -6.16 10.67
CA THR A 212 -14.70 -5.61 10.67
C THR A 212 -14.28 -5.40 9.24
N TYR A 213 -14.26 -4.14 8.81
CA TYR A 213 -13.94 -3.75 7.44
C TYR A 213 -12.59 -3.05 7.41
N THR A 214 -11.99 -3.00 6.22
CA THR A 214 -10.69 -2.37 6.00
C THR A 214 -10.78 -1.19 5.05
N VAL A 215 -11.86 -1.02 4.29
CA VAL A 215 -12.08 0.16 3.42
C VAL A 215 -13.49 0.73 3.57
N TRP A 216 -13.61 2.04 3.43
CA TRP A 216 -14.87 2.76 3.46
C TRP A 216 -14.87 3.90 2.45
N ASN A 217 -15.96 4.07 1.71
CA ASN A 217 -16.08 5.15 0.75
C ASN A 217 -16.08 6.54 1.43
N GLU A 218 -15.09 7.37 1.13
CA GLU A 218 -14.96 8.71 1.70
C GLU A 218 -16.08 9.64 1.26
N LYS A 219 -16.56 9.52 0.01
CA LYS A 219 -17.55 10.45 -0.56
C LYS A 219 -18.89 10.39 0.14
N THR A 220 -19.25 9.21 0.62
CA THR A 220 -20.49 8.98 1.36
C THR A 220 -20.25 9.02 2.87
N SER A 221 -19.04 9.36 3.32
CA SER A 221 -18.64 9.31 4.74
C SER A 221 -18.94 7.95 5.38
N ALA A 222 -18.80 6.87 4.60
CA ALA A 222 -19.27 5.53 4.95
C ALA A 222 -18.65 4.98 6.24
N ARG A 223 -17.43 5.42 6.59
CA ARG A 223 -16.72 5.02 7.81
C ARG A 223 -17.49 5.38 9.08
N ALA A 224 -18.22 6.51 9.10
CA ALA A 224 -19.01 6.93 10.25
C ALA A 224 -20.17 5.96 10.59
N PHE A 225 -20.64 5.21 9.59
CA PHE A 225 -21.72 4.23 9.72
C PHE A 225 -21.23 2.79 9.58
N ASN A 226 -19.90 2.59 9.57
CA ASN A 226 -19.24 1.33 9.31
C ASN A 226 -19.72 0.61 8.04
N GLN A 227 -20.11 1.35 7.00
CA GLN A 227 -20.55 0.81 5.71
C GLN A 227 -19.33 0.49 4.85
N GLY A 228 -18.64 -0.60 5.16
CA GLY A 228 -17.34 -0.92 4.57
C GLY A 228 -17.25 -2.30 3.91
N LEU A 229 -16.04 -2.57 3.41
CA LEU A 229 -15.62 -3.88 2.91
C LEU A 229 -14.31 -4.28 3.62
N ARG A 230 -14.09 -5.57 3.83
CA ARG A 230 -12.78 -6.11 4.18
C ARG A 230 -12.14 -6.67 2.91
N ILE A 231 -11.14 -5.97 2.40
CA ILE A 231 -10.45 -6.32 1.15
C ILE A 231 -8.93 -6.30 1.27
N ASP A 232 -8.42 -5.92 2.43
CA ASP A 232 -7.00 -5.95 2.76
C ASP A 232 -6.73 -7.21 3.58
N TYR A 233 -5.65 -7.94 3.24
CA TYR A 233 -5.38 -9.25 3.82
C TYR A 233 -3.91 -9.45 4.16
N VAL A 234 -3.70 -10.36 5.11
CA VAL A 234 -2.45 -11.08 5.33
C VAL A 234 -2.75 -12.56 5.10
N LEU A 235 -2.25 -13.11 4.01
CA LEU A 235 -2.29 -14.53 3.72
C LEU A 235 -0.91 -15.12 4.02
N ALA A 236 -0.86 -16.33 4.59
CA ALA A 236 0.41 -16.93 4.97
C ALA A 236 0.49 -18.41 4.57
N SER A 237 1.68 -18.87 4.24
CA SER A 237 1.95 -20.31 4.15
C SER A 237 1.60 -21.02 5.47
N PRO A 238 1.07 -22.25 5.43
CA PRO A 238 0.74 -23.00 6.63
C PRO A 238 1.87 -23.09 7.67
N GLY A 239 3.13 -23.19 7.22
CA GLY A 239 4.31 -23.28 8.10
C GLY A 239 4.62 -22.01 8.90
N LEU A 240 3.98 -20.88 8.59
CA LEU A 240 4.11 -19.63 9.36
C LEU A 240 3.00 -19.45 10.39
N LEU A 241 1.91 -20.24 10.33
CA LEU A 241 0.71 -19.99 11.13
C LEU A 241 0.95 -20.14 12.64
N ASP A 242 1.78 -21.09 13.07
CA ASP A 242 2.09 -21.30 14.50
C ASP A 242 3.02 -20.22 15.08
N LYS A 243 3.60 -19.41 14.20
CA LYS A 243 4.46 -18.26 14.52
C LYS A 243 3.66 -16.97 14.65
N VAL A 244 2.38 -16.96 14.27
CA VAL A 244 1.50 -15.79 14.38
C VAL A 244 1.18 -15.53 15.85
N VAL A 245 1.53 -14.33 16.32
CA VAL A 245 1.15 -13.83 17.65
C VAL A 245 -0.16 -13.06 17.57
N SER A 246 -0.28 -12.15 16.61
CA SER A 246 -1.48 -11.35 16.39
C SER A 246 -1.57 -10.91 14.93
N CYS A 247 -2.80 -10.64 14.46
CA CYS A 247 -3.06 -10.03 13.17
C CYS A 247 -4.33 -9.18 13.34
N GLU A 248 -4.18 -7.86 13.40
CA GLU A 248 -5.27 -6.96 13.78
C GLU A 248 -5.50 -5.87 12.73
N VAL A 249 -6.77 -5.62 12.41
CA VAL A 249 -7.17 -4.41 11.70
C VAL A 249 -7.07 -3.25 12.68
N LEU A 250 -6.21 -2.29 12.39
CA LEU A 250 -5.89 -1.20 13.29
C LEU A 250 -7.06 -0.24 13.46
N SER A 251 -7.30 0.16 14.71
CA SER A 251 -8.33 1.12 15.05
C SER A 251 -7.95 2.55 14.63
N ALA A 252 -8.96 3.40 14.59
CA ALA A 252 -8.83 4.84 14.38
C ALA A 252 -7.91 5.55 15.38
N GLU A 253 -7.68 4.94 16.55
CA GLU A 253 -6.82 5.48 17.60
C GLU A 253 -5.34 5.29 17.28
N VAL A 254 -5.00 4.16 16.63
CA VAL A 254 -3.61 3.83 16.25
C VAL A 254 -3.22 4.59 14.97
N LEU A 255 -4.04 4.45 13.92
CA LEU A 255 -3.88 5.17 12.65
C LEU A 255 -5.07 6.08 12.41
N PRO A 256 -4.87 7.42 12.33
CA PRO A 256 -5.98 8.34 12.17
C PRO A 256 -6.77 8.05 10.87
N PRO A 257 -8.11 7.95 10.93
CA PRO A 257 -8.96 7.65 9.77
C PRO A 257 -8.82 8.61 8.60
N LYS A 258 -8.33 9.83 8.81
CA LYS A 258 -8.20 10.82 7.74
C LYS A 258 -6.94 10.64 6.89
N TRP A 259 -6.11 9.64 7.20
CA TRP A 259 -4.85 9.41 6.46
C TRP A 259 -5.06 8.50 5.26
N SER A 260 -6.03 7.60 5.31
CA SER A 260 -6.46 6.75 4.20
C SER A 260 -7.91 6.33 4.41
N ASP A 261 -8.62 6.09 3.32
CA ASP A 261 -9.92 5.42 3.29
C ASP A 261 -9.83 3.94 3.66
N HIS A 262 -8.60 3.38 3.71
CA HIS A 262 -8.32 2.07 4.29
C HIS A 262 -7.79 2.14 5.73
N ALA A 263 -8.08 1.11 6.51
CA ALA A 263 -7.42 0.80 7.78
C ALA A 263 -6.17 -0.05 7.52
N GLY A 264 -5.13 0.13 8.33
CA GLY A 264 -3.95 -0.73 8.28
C GLY A 264 -4.18 -2.06 8.98
N ILE A 265 -3.41 -3.09 8.61
CA ILE A 265 -3.37 -4.39 9.28
C ILE A 265 -1.99 -4.57 9.88
N LEU A 266 -1.92 -4.85 11.19
CA LEU A 266 -0.67 -5.13 11.88
C LEU A 266 -0.56 -6.63 12.17
N LEU A 267 0.45 -7.27 11.59
CA LEU A 267 0.84 -8.65 11.86
C LEU A 267 2.04 -8.66 12.82
N GLU A 268 1.98 -9.51 13.83
CA GLU A 268 3.12 -9.83 14.69
C GLU A 268 3.46 -11.33 14.60
N LEU A 269 4.73 -11.61 14.30
CA LEU A 269 5.30 -12.96 14.30
C LEU A 269 6.36 -13.12 15.39
N ARG A 270 6.38 -14.30 16.02
CA ARG A 270 7.44 -14.77 16.93
C ARG A 270 8.27 -15.87 16.28
N ASP A 271 9.44 -16.14 16.83
CA ASP A 271 10.28 -17.30 16.45
C ASP A 271 10.55 -17.38 14.93
N VAL A 272 10.65 -16.21 14.28
CA VAL A 272 11.15 -16.07 12.91
C VAL A 272 12.44 -15.28 12.98
N ASP A 273 13.53 -15.88 12.54
CA ASP A 273 14.82 -15.22 12.52
C ASP A 273 14.91 -14.28 11.31
N PRO A 274 15.48 -13.08 11.48
CA PRO A 274 15.85 -12.24 10.35
C PRO A 274 16.91 -12.94 9.47
N PRO A 275 17.10 -12.48 8.22
CA PRO A 275 18.26 -12.88 7.42
C PRO A 275 19.57 -12.75 8.19
N ALA A 276 20.49 -13.70 7.99
CA ALA A 276 21.86 -13.56 8.45
C ALA A 276 22.47 -12.27 7.87
N ALA A 277 23.31 -11.58 8.64
CA ALA A 277 23.91 -10.31 8.23
C ALA A 277 24.50 -10.38 6.81
N HIS A 278 24.05 -9.48 5.94
CA HIS A 278 24.46 -9.42 4.55
C HIS A 278 24.61 -7.97 4.07
N PRO A 279 25.34 -7.71 2.98
CA PRO A 279 25.36 -6.38 2.37
C PRO A 279 23.96 -5.91 1.98
N PRO A 280 23.66 -4.61 1.92
CA PRO A 280 22.33 -4.11 1.55
C PRO A 280 21.82 -4.72 0.24
N CYS A 281 20.50 -4.89 0.10
CA CYS A 281 19.92 -5.51 -1.08
C CYS A 281 20.35 -4.80 -2.37
N LYS A 282 20.70 -5.53 -3.43
CA LYS A 282 21.16 -4.93 -4.70
C LYS A 282 20.14 -3.94 -5.28
N ALA A 283 18.84 -4.27 -5.21
CA ALA A 283 17.77 -3.39 -5.67
C ALA A 283 17.74 -2.06 -4.90
N TRP A 284 17.88 -2.12 -3.57
CA TRP A 284 18.00 -0.93 -2.75
C TRP A 284 19.28 -0.14 -3.04
N GLN A 285 20.43 -0.80 -3.20
CA GLN A 285 21.68 -0.11 -3.52
C GLN A 285 21.58 0.67 -4.84
N ALA A 286 20.90 0.11 -5.85
CA ALA A 286 20.65 0.80 -7.11
C ALA A 286 19.77 2.04 -6.91
N LEU A 287 18.70 1.92 -6.10
CA LEU A 287 17.85 3.05 -5.74
C LEU A 287 18.63 4.12 -4.97
N TYR A 288 19.38 3.72 -3.95
CA TYR A 288 20.15 4.60 -3.08
C TYR A 288 21.17 5.43 -3.88
N LYS A 289 21.88 4.80 -4.82
CA LYS A 289 22.84 5.47 -5.72
C LYS A 289 22.21 6.62 -6.51
N ARG A 290 20.92 6.53 -6.91
CA ARG A 290 20.21 7.62 -7.60
C ARG A 290 20.18 8.92 -6.78
N PHE A 291 20.22 8.81 -5.45
CA PHE A 291 20.10 9.94 -4.52
C PHE A 291 21.43 10.30 -3.81
N THR A 292 22.47 9.50 -4.00
CA THR A 292 23.80 9.74 -3.43
C THR A 292 24.90 9.97 -4.46
N ASP A 293 24.58 9.91 -5.75
CA ASP A 293 25.52 10.30 -6.79
C ASP A 293 25.83 11.81 -6.68
N THR A 294 27.06 12.09 -6.26
CA THR A 294 27.67 13.41 -6.05
C THR A 294 27.96 14.18 -7.35
N THR A 295 27.57 13.67 -8.51
CA THR A 295 27.63 14.42 -9.79
C THR A 295 26.53 15.47 -9.91
N GLN A 296 25.53 15.49 -9.01
CA GLN A 296 24.69 16.66 -8.85
C GLN A 296 25.46 17.79 -8.14
N ARG A 297 25.70 18.86 -8.91
CA ARG A 297 26.12 20.17 -8.43
C ARG A 297 25.29 20.57 -7.20
N SER A 298 25.95 20.78 -6.06
CA SER A 298 25.28 21.34 -4.87
C SER A 298 24.64 22.69 -5.24
N ILE A 299 23.53 23.06 -4.59
CA ILE A 299 22.92 24.41 -4.74
C ILE A 299 23.97 25.52 -4.50
N LEU A 300 24.98 25.27 -3.66
CA LEU A 300 26.12 26.18 -3.46
C LEU A 300 26.98 26.39 -4.72
N SER A 301 27.06 25.40 -5.61
CA SER A 301 27.77 25.54 -6.89
C SER A 301 26.99 26.32 -7.96
N MET A 302 25.70 26.64 -7.71
CA MET A 302 24.92 27.59 -8.53
C MET A 302 25.10 29.05 -8.09
N PHE A 303 25.51 29.28 -6.84
CA PHE A 303 25.90 30.62 -6.36
C PHE A 303 27.38 30.83 -6.66
N GLY A 304 27.65 31.44 -7.82
CA GLY A 304 28.99 31.62 -8.37
C GLY A 304 30.01 32.13 -7.35
N LYS A 305 31.25 31.62 -7.48
CA LYS A 305 32.43 32.22 -6.86
C LYS A 305 32.38 33.73 -7.10
N LYS A 306 32.27 34.54 -6.04
CA LYS A 306 32.59 35.96 -6.15
C LYS A 306 33.97 36.06 -6.77
N ARG A 307 34.05 36.66 -7.96
CA ARG A 307 35.32 37.11 -8.55
C ARG A 307 36.05 37.94 -7.48
N PRO A 308 37.34 37.68 -7.20
CA PRO A 308 38.12 38.61 -6.41
C PRO A 308 38.16 39.94 -7.17
N ALA A 309 37.90 41.04 -6.48
CA ALA A 309 38.15 42.37 -7.02
C ALA A 309 39.66 42.53 -7.25
N GLU A 310 40.04 43.03 -8.43
CA GLU A 310 41.40 43.41 -8.77
C GLU A 310 41.81 44.73 -8.09
N GLY A 311 43.05 44.79 -7.57
CA GLY A 311 43.81 45.99 -7.16
C GLY A 311 43.59 46.45 -5.71
N ALA A 312 44.59 46.75 -4.86
CA ALA A 312 46.04 46.96 -5.02
C ALA A 312 46.73 46.77 -3.61
N PRO A 313 48.06 46.97 -3.41
CA PRO A 313 48.93 45.98 -2.78
C PRO A 313 49.26 46.23 -1.29
N GLY A 314 49.50 45.15 -0.54
CA GLY A 314 49.95 45.18 0.85
C GLY A 314 50.93 44.04 1.18
N LYS A 315 52.20 44.43 1.31
CA LYS A 315 53.42 43.74 1.77
C LYS A 315 53.30 42.47 2.65
N ALA A 316 54.13 41.50 2.25
CA ALA A 316 55.21 40.82 2.99
C ALA A 316 54.93 39.67 4.00
N ALA A 317 55.78 38.65 3.78
CA ALA A 317 56.48 37.78 4.74
C ALA A 317 55.81 36.47 5.22
N GLY A 318 56.43 35.36 4.82
CA GLY A 318 57.12 34.49 5.78
C GLY A 318 56.58 33.07 6.00
N GLY A 319 57.40 32.08 5.63
CA GLY A 319 57.70 30.94 6.51
C GLY A 319 56.99 29.60 6.30
N GLY A 320 57.68 28.67 5.61
CA GLY A 320 58.23 27.43 6.21
C GLY A 320 57.32 26.26 6.68
N GLY A 321 57.70 25.04 6.26
CA GLY A 321 57.54 23.77 7.01
C GLY A 321 56.31 22.94 6.64
N SER A 322 56.40 21.87 5.85
CA SER A 322 56.89 20.50 6.13
C SER A 322 55.92 19.58 6.90
N GLY A 323 55.50 18.50 6.23
CA GLY A 323 55.42 17.15 6.80
C GLY A 323 54.14 16.75 7.55
N GLY A 324 53.53 15.64 7.13
CA GLY A 324 52.61 14.88 7.99
C GLY A 324 51.60 14.02 7.23
N LYS A 325 52.01 12.80 6.83
CA LYS A 325 51.07 11.72 6.51
C LYS A 325 50.42 11.23 7.81
N GLY A 326 49.09 11.20 7.86
CA GLY A 326 48.31 10.62 8.95
C GLY A 326 46.99 10.08 8.42
N ALA A 327 46.75 8.80 8.65
CA ALA A 327 45.60 8.04 8.20
C ALA A 327 44.27 8.60 8.75
N ALA A 328 43.25 8.68 7.90
CA ALA A 328 41.89 9.03 8.31
C ALA A 328 41.00 7.78 8.21
N ALA A 329 40.65 7.23 9.37
CA ALA A 329 39.48 6.38 9.52
C ALA A 329 38.23 7.23 9.27
N ALA A 330 37.43 6.87 8.27
CA ALA A 330 36.19 7.57 7.95
C ALA A 330 35.09 7.15 8.94
N ALA A 331 34.94 7.93 10.02
CA ALA A 331 33.73 7.91 10.82
C ALA A 331 32.59 8.57 10.02
N VAL A 332 31.57 7.77 9.66
CA VAL A 332 30.32 8.28 9.09
C VAL A 332 29.58 9.05 10.20
N ARG A 333 29.42 10.36 10.03
CA ARG A 333 28.55 11.17 10.90
C ARG A 333 27.14 11.20 10.32
N PRO A 334 26.08 10.99 11.11
CA PRO A 334 24.70 11.14 10.63
C PRO A 334 24.40 12.63 10.43
N PHE A 335 23.83 12.97 9.27
CA PHE A 335 23.31 14.31 8.99
C PHE A 335 21.85 14.38 9.43
N HIS A 336 21.58 15.09 10.53
CA HIS A 336 20.22 15.47 10.92
C HIS A 336 19.69 16.55 9.96
N TYR A 337 18.63 16.23 9.21
CA TYR A 337 17.81 17.25 8.53
C TYR A 337 16.59 17.57 9.37
N THR A 338 16.40 18.85 9.69
CA THR A 338 15.22 19.35 10.43
C THR A 338 14.02 19.51 9.49
N ALA A 339 12.81 19.41 10.05
CA ALA A 339 11.50 19.38 9.39
C ALA A 339 11.19 20.51 8.36
N SER A 340 12.03 21.54 8.25
CA SER A 340 11.77 22.74 7.45
C SER A 340 11.90 22.54 5.93
N ASN A 341 12.70 21.57 5.45
CA ASN A 341 12.92 21.39 4.01
C ASN A 341 11.82 20.56 3.31
N MET A 342 11.06 19.78 4.07
CA MET A 342 10.04 18.87 3.54
C MET A 342 8.73 19.58 3.20
N LEU A 343 8.36 20.64 3.95
CA LEU A 343 7.13 21.39 3.69
C LEU A 343 7.18 22.06 2.30
N SER A 344 8.33 22.64 1.93
CA SER A 344 8.49 23.35 0.65
C SER A 344 8.48 22.45 -0.58
N ALA A 345 8.94 21.20 -0.47
CA ALA A 345 8.91 20.23 -1.58
C ALA A 345 7.50 19.64 -1.81
N ILE A 346 6.71 19.48 -0.75
CA ILE A 346 5.35 18.92 -0.81
C ILE A 346 4.33 19.99 -1.26
N LEU A 347 4.52 21.26 -0.90
CA LEU A 347 3.63 22.37 -1.24
C LEU A 347 3.65 22.77 -2.73
N ALA A 348 4.58 22.25 -3.52
CA ALA A 348 4.72 22.59 -4.96
C ALA A 348 3.90 21.67 -5.90
N SER A 349 3.11 20.74 -5.36
CA SER A 349 2.22 19.90 -6.18
C SER A 349 0.85 20.58 -6.35
N PRO A 350 0.33 20.74 -7.59
CA PRO A 350 -0.98 21.32 -7.80
C PRO A 350 -2.08 20.43 -7.17
N PRO A 351 -3.23 21.00 -6.77
CA PRO A 351 -4.36 20.21 -6.33
C PRO A 351 -4.84 19.34 -7.50
N PHE A 352 -4.52 18.05 -7.48
CA PHE A 352 -5.08 17.12 -8.44
C PHE A 352 -6.57 16.95 -8.13
N GLY A 353 -7.41 17.45 -9.03
CA GLY A 353 -8.85 17.21 -9.01
C GLY A 353 -9.13 15.70 -9.00
N MET A 354 -9.82 15.25 -7.96
CA MET A 354 -10.31 13.88 -7.84
C MET A 354 -11.44 13.65 -8.86
N HIS A 355 -11.13 12.97 -9.97
CA HIS A 355 -12.13 12.34 -10.82
C HIS A 355 -11.97 10.82 -10.74
N TRP A 356 -12.72 10.21 -9.83
CA TRP A 356 -13.12 8.80 -9.90
C TRP A 356 -14.55 8.71 -9.42
N ALA A 357 -15.41 8.09 -10.21
CA ALA A 357 -16.85 8.03 -9.99
C ALA A 357 -17.19 6.91 -9.01
N TRP A 358 -18.14 7.17 -8.11
CA TRP A 358 -19.02 6.16 -7.58
C TRP A 358 -20.26 6.87 -7.02
N ALA A 359 -21.43 6.47 -7.47
CA ALA A 359 -22.73 6.76 -6.90
C ALA A 359 -23.63 5.52 -7.13
N PRO A 360 -24.51 5.19 -6.17
CA PRO A 360 -25.13 3.87 -6.08
C PRO A 360 -26.30 3.69 -7.06
N GLY A 361 -26.43 2.48 -7.60
CA GLY A 361 -27.62 2.04 -8.34
C GLY A 361 -28.74 1.60 -7.40
N MET A 362 -29.90 2.26 -7.55
CA MET A 362 -31.27 1.85 -7.22
C MET A 362 -31.71 1.68 -5.75
N VAL A 363 -32.62 2.54 -5.27
CA VAL A 363 -34.05 2.24 -5.04
C VAL A 363 -34.84 3.56 -5.05
N GLY A 364 -35.89 3.65 -5.88
CA GLY A 364 -36.81 4.77 -5.93
C GLY A 364 -38.12 4.41 -6.64
N ALA A 365 -38.69 3.24 -6.33
CA ALA A 365 -40.09 2.98 -6.64
C ALA A 365 -40.93 3.83 -5.67
N ALA A 366 -41.62 4.82 -6.21
CA ALA A 366 -42.49 5.70 -5.45
C ALA A 366 -43.56 4.88 -4.71
N VAL A 367 -43.46 4.87 -3.37
CA VAL A 367 -44.57 4.57 -2.48
C VAL A 367 -45.62 5.66 -2.68
N ARG A 368 -46.73 5.33 -3.36
CA ARG A 368 -47.92 6.17 -3.36
C ARG A 368 -48.59 6.07 -1.97
N PRO A 369 -49.01 7.19 -1.35
CA PRO A 369 -49.73 7.13 -0.09
C PRO A 369 -51.13 6.54 -0.30
N ALA A 370 -51.47 5.56 0.52
CA ALA A 370 -52.81 5.01 0.62
C ALA A 370 -53.76 5.98 1.36
N GLY A 371 -54.94 6.18 0.79
CA GLY A 371 -56.10 6.76 1.46
C GLY A 371 -57.21 7.14 0.47
N PRO A 372 -58.50 7.17 0.87
CA PRO A 372 -59.23 6.20 1.67
C PRO A 372 -60.28 5.44 0.84
N SER A 373 -60.78 4.37 1.44
CA SER A 373 -61.84 3.46 0.98
C SER A 373 -63.07 4.15 0.38
N LYS A 374 -63.49 3.70 -0.81
CA LYS A 374 -64.88 3.83 -1.29
C LYS A 374 -65.50 2.43 -1.36
N ALA A 375 -66.60 2.27 -0.63
CA ALA A 375 -67.44 1.09 -0.60
C ALA A 375 -68.10 0.80 -1.96
N PRO A 376 -68.33 -0.47 -2.34
CA PRO A 376 -69.33 -0.82 -3.33
C PRO A 376 -70.67 -1.17 -2.66
N GLY A 377 -71.74 -0.51 -3.10
CA GLY A 377 -73.13 -0.89 -2.82
C GLY A 377 -73.55 -2.17 -3.56
N PRO A 378 -74.77 -2.67 -3.31
CA PRO A 378 -75.09 -4.09 -3.36
C PRO A 378 -75.37 -4.59 -4.78
N SER A 379 -74.87 -5.79 -5.11
CA SER A 379 -75.31 -6.54 -6.29
C SER A 379 -76.57 -7.35 -5.95
N LYS A 380 -77.59 -7.18 -6.78
CA LYS A 380 -78.85 -7.91 -6.76
C LYS A 380 -78.65 -9.36 -7.21
N ALA A 381 -79.44 -10.24 -6.61
CA ALA A 381 -79.67 -11.62 -6.99
C ALA A 381 -80.20 -11.77 -8.42
N ALA A 382 -79.79 -12.86 -9.09
CA ALA A 382 -80.63 -13.60 -10.01
C ALA A 382 -80.15 -15.06 -10.10
N SER A 383 -81.03 -15.95 -9.67
CA SER A 383 -81.01 -17.39 -9.86
C SER A 383 -81.18 -17.78 -11.34
N ALA A 384 -80.51 -18.84 -11.81
CA ALA A 384 -81.15 -19.92 -12.58
C ALA A 384 -80.17 -21.07 -12.88
N THR A 385 -80.49 -22.22 -12.31
CA THR A 385 -80.28 -23.60 -12.77
C THR A 385 -80.11 -23.82 -14.27
N ALA A 386 -79.24 -24.76 -14.67
CA ALA A 386 -79.63 -26.07 -15.20
C ALA A 386 -78.44 -26.95 -15.66
N ARG A 387 -78.43 -28.18 -15.12
CA ARG A 387 -77.87 -29.46 -15.61
C ARG A 387 -76.36 -29.63 -15.81
#